data_AF-A0A845S5X7-F1
#
_entry.id   AF-A0A845S5X7-F1
#
_cell.length_a   1.000
_cell.length_b   1.000
_cell.length_c   1.000
_cell.angle_alpha   90.00
_cell.angle_beta   90.00
_cell.angle_gamma   90.00
#
_symmetry.space_group_name_H-M   'P 1'
#
loop_
_entity.id
_entity.type
_entity.pdbx_description
1 polymer ?
#
loop_
_entity_poly.entity_id
_entity_poly.type
_entity_poly.pdbx_seq_one_letter_code
_entity_poly.pdbx_strand_id
1 'polypeptide(L)'
;MPVEIIGLTGVSEAGDDFLVLDSESKAKEINEHRIDQGKSKKTSALLKKNDVFGDVNKQKELSIIIKSDVHGSAEALSNAILKIQHDEVKPVIVLSSVGAITETDVSLAKASNAVLIGFNIKPNKEAKDLATKLGVNVLYFNIIYEAIEHITKALSGLLAPEINEQILGQCEILQVFKSSKAGKVAGIKVTEGSIVNNSDVRIVRDGSVVYTGKIVSLYREKNEVKEIKAGLEGGVAFKDFLDFKEKDIIEVFSVVQSARTIN
;
A
#
# COMPACT_ATOMS: atom_id res chain seq x y z
N MET A 1 -43.01 14.94 -17.64
CA MET A 1 -41.92 15.90 -17.34
C MET A 1 -41.40 15.62 -15.94
N PRO A 2 -40.09 15.68 -15.70
CA PRO A 2 -39.54 15.63 -14.35
C PRO A 2 -39.92 16.89 -13.56
N VAL A 3 -40.07 16.75 -12.24
CA VAL A 3 -40.44 17.83 -11.31
C VAL A 3 -39.49 17.84 -10.12
N GLU A 4 -39.17 19.03 -9.62
CA GLU A 4 -38.39 19.20 -8.40
C GLU A 4 -39.34 19.28 -7.19
N ILE A 5 -39.10 18.45 -6.18
CA ILE A 5 -39.92 18.40 -4.95
C ILE A 5 -39.06 18.96 -3.81
N ILE A 6 -39.53 20.04 -3.19
CA ILE A 6 -38.89 20.68 -2.03
C ILE A 6 -39.79 20.55 -0.79
N GLY A 7 -39.18 20.53 0.39
CA GLY A 7 -39.92 20.45 1.67
C GLY A 7 -40.00 19.07 2.31
N LEU A 8 -39.22 18.09 1.83
CA LEU A 8 -39.07 16.79 2.50
C LEU A 8 -38.26 16.94 3.78
N THR A 9 -38.63 16.20 4.83
CA THR A 9 -37.94 16.21 6.14
C THR A 9 -36.58 15.48 6.12
N GLY A 10 -36.20 14.87 5.00
CA GLY A 10 -34.94 14.13 4.85
C GLY A 10 -34.61 13.87 3.38
N VAL A 11 -33.49 13.19 3.14
CA VAL A 11 -33.03 12.84 1.79
C VAL A 11 -33.63 11.48 1.41
N SER A 12 -34.29 11.41 0.25
CA SER A 12 -34.77 10.15 -0.35
C SER A 12 -33.64 9.41 -1.07
N GLU A 13 -33.73 8.08 -1.14
CA GLU A 13 -32.78 7.26 -1.88
C GLU A 13 -33.12 7.27 -3.40
N ALA A 14 -32.12 7.00 -4.23
CA ALA A 14 -32.34 6.93 -5.67
C ALA A 14 -33.19 5.70 -6.02
N GLY A 15 -34.30 5.91 -6.74
CA GLY A 15 -35.24 4.85 -7.10
C GLY A 15 -36.39 4.65 -6.11
N ASP A 16 -36.49 5.49 -5.08
CA ASP A 16 -37.64 5.47 -4.16
C ASP A 16 -38.95 5.82 -4.88
N ASP A 17 -40.00 5.09 -4.50
CA ASP A 17 -41.38 5.37 -4.91
C ASP A 17 -41.98 6.49 -4.06
N PHE A 18 -42.54 7.51 -4.73
CA PHE A 18 -43.28 8.58 -4.06
C PHE A 18 -44.78 8.27 -4.05
N LEU A 19 -45.36 8.22 -2.85
CA LEU A 19 -46.81 8.10 -2.66
C LEU A 19 -47.40 9.41 -2.13
N VAL A 20 -48.49 9.85 -2.74
CA VAL A 20 -49.32 10.96 -2.24
C VAL A 20 -50.33 10.40 -1.25
N LEU A 21 -50.45 11.03 -0.08
CA LEU A 21 -51.36 10.63 0.99
C LEU A 21 -52.29 11.79 1.35
N ASP A 22 -53.51 11.47 1.77
CA ASP A 22 -54.55 12.47 2.07
C ASP A 22 -54.30 13.28 3.35
N SER A 23 -53.38 12.85 4.22
CA SER A 23 -53.12 13.49 5.52
C SER A 23 -51.69 13.29 6.00
N GLU A 24 -51.10 14.32 6.60
CA GLU A 24 -49.76 14.29 7.20
C GLU A 24 -49.63 13.23 8.32
N SER A 25 -50.66 13.07 9.16
CA SER A 25 -50.64 12.11 10.27
C SER A 25 -50.45 10.66 9.80
N LYS A 26 -51.16 10.25 8.74
CA LYS A 26 -50.98 8.92 8.13
C LYS A 26 -49.58 8.75 7.53
N ALA A 27 -49.03 9.80 6.92
CA ALA A 27 -47.67 9.76 6.37
C ALA A 27 -46.62 9.53 7.46
N LYS A 28 -46.76 10.20 8.61
CA LYS A 28 -45.89 10.00 9.78
C LYS A 28 -45.98 8.58 10.33
N GLU A 29 -47.19 8.06 10.53
CA GLU A 29 -47.41 6.70 11.04
C GLU A 29 -46.79 5.63 10.13
N ILE A 30 -46.97 5.76 8.81
CA ILE A 30 -46.37 4.85 7.83
C ILE A 30 -44.84 4.95 7.86
N ASN A 31 -44.29 6.16 7.96
CA ASN A 31 -42.85 6.38 8.00
C ASN A 31 -42.22 5.79 9.28
N GLU A 32 -42.81 6.02 10.44
CA GLU A 32 -42.37 5.45 11.72
C GLU A 32 -42.38 3.91 11.66
N HIS A 33 -43.45 3.33 11.14
CA HIS A 33 -43.54 1.87 10.98
C HIS A 33 -42.48 1.31 10.01
N ARG A 34 -42.17 2.02 8.91
CA ARG A 34 -41.09 1.64 7.97
C ARG A 34 -39.71 1.76 8.60
N ILE A 35 -39.45 2.82 9.37
CA ILE A 35 -38.18 3.03 10.07
C ILE A 35 -37.95 1.90 11.07
N ASP A 36 -38.96 1.52 11.85
CA ASP A 36 -38.83 0.46 12.84
C ASP A 36 -38.62 -0.92 12.21
N GLN A 37 -39.31 -1.23 11.10
CA GLN A 37 -39.02 -2.44 10.33
C GLN A 37 -37.62 -2.43 9.70
N GLY A 38 -37.15 -1.28 9.21
CA GLY A 38 -35.81 -1.12 8.67
C GLY A 38 -34.71 -1.31 9.72
N LYS A 39 -34.91 -0.79 10.93
CA LYS A 39 -34.02 -1.01 12.08
C LYS A 39 -33.93 -2.49 12.42
N SER A 40 -35.06 -3.20 12.52
CA SER A 40 -35.07 -4.64 12.83
C SER A 40 -34.31 -5.48 11.78
N LYS A 41 -34.39 -5.12 10.49
CA LYS A 41 -33.59 -5.78 9.43
C LYS A 41 -32.09 -5.48 9.57
N LYS A 42 -31.70 -4.23 9.86
CA LYS A 42 -30.28 -3.86 10.09
C LYS A 42 -29.69 -4.55 11.32
N THR A 43 -30.45 -4.69 12.42
CA THR A 43 -29.97 -5.40 13.63
C THR A 43 -29.73 -6.89 13.37
N SER A 44 -30.55 -7.53 12.54
CA SER A 44 -30.34 -8.94 12.14
C SER A 44 -29.12 -9.16 11.24
N ALA A 45 -28.72 -8.15 10.46
CA ALA A 45 -27.51 -8.19 9.64
C ALA A 45 -26.23 -7.96 10.47
N LEU A 46 -26.29 -7.16 11.54
CA LEU A 46 -25.16 -6.99 12.47
C LEU A 46 -24.85 -8.27 13.27
N LEU A 47 -25.86 -9.08 13.59
CA LEU A 47 -25.69 -10.31 14.38
C LEU A 47 -25.03 -11.48 13.62
N LYS A 48 -24.87 -11.39 12.30
CA LYS A 48 -24.15 -12.40 11.50
C LYS A 48 -22.65 -12.15 11.35
N LYS A 49 -22.09 -11.17 12.06
CA LYS A 49 -20.68 -10.80 11.94
C LYS A 49 -19.94 -10.94 13.28
N ASN A 50 -20.07 -12.09 13.91
CA ASN A 50 -19.18 -12.53 15.00
C ASN A 50 -18.42 -13.78 14.56
N ASP A 51 -17.68 -13.70 13.45
CA ASP A 51 -16.50 -14.55 13.29
C ASP A 51 -15.35 -13.89 14.05
N VAL A 52 -15.34 -14.15 15.35
CA VAL A 52 -14.24 -13.83 16.29
C VAL A 52 -13.20 -14.96 16.23
N PHE A 53 -12.93 -15.50 15.05
CA PHE A 53 -11.84 -16.45 14.84
C PHE A 53 -10.75 -15.75 14.04
N GLY A 54 -9.61 -15.56 14.69
CA GLY A 54 -8.46 -14.87 14.14
C GLY A 54 -7.86 -15.66 13.00
N ASP A 55 -8.12 -15.23 11.77
CA ASP A 55 -7.32 -15.62 10.62
C ASP A 55 -6.01 -14.84 10.63
N VAL A 56 -4.92 -15.60 10.53
CA VAL A 56 -3.53 -15.17 10.69
C VAL A 56 -3.02 -14.38 9.47
N ASN A 57 -3.87 -14.13 8.47
CA ASN A 57 -3.60 -13.26 7.32
C ASN A 57 -4.60 -12.09 7.28
N LYS A 58 -4.46 -11.14 8.22
CA LYS A 58 -5.25 -9.91 8.18
C LYS A 58 -4.81 -9.06 6.99
N GLN A 59 -5.68 -8.96 5.99
CA GLN A 59 -5.58 -7.96 4.94
C GLN A 59 -5.41 -6.57 5.57
N LYS A 60 -4.48 -5.77 5.06
CA LYS A 60 -4.35 -4.38 5.48
C LYS A 60 -5.56 -3.60 4.96
N GLU A 61 -6.32 -3.03 5.88
CA GLU A 61 -7.54 -2.31 5.53
C GLU A 61 -7.26 -0.81 5.35
N LEU A 62 -7.78 -0.23 4.27
CA LEU A 62 -7.86 1.22 4.09
C LEU A 62 -9.29 1.66 4.40
N SER A 63 -9.45 2.35 5.53
CA SER A 63 -10.74 2.93 5.90
C SER A 63 -11.03 4.17 5.06
N ILE A 64 -12.26 4.29 4.54
CA ILE A 64 -12.67 5.36 3.64
C ILE A 64 -14.02 5.91 4.10
N ILE A 65 -14.14 7.24 4.11
CA ILE A 65 -15.39 7.96 4.33
C ILE A 65 -15.71 8.75 3.07
N ILE A 66 -16.94 8.62 2.58
CA ILE A 66 -17.41 9.24 1.34
C ILE A 66 -18.51 10.24 1.67
N LYS A 67 -18.33 11.47 1.19
CA LYS A 67 -19.34 12.53 1.14
C LYS A 67 -19.59 12.91 -0.30
N SER A 68 -20.84 13.06 -0.67
CA SER A 68 -21.21 13.48 -2.03
C SER A 68 -22.33 14.50 -2.02
N ASP A 69 -22.51 15.19 -3.13
CA ASP A 69 -23.64 16.08 -3.39
C ASP A 69 -24.95 15.32 -3.64
N VAL A 70 -24.91 14.16 -4.29
CA VAL A 70 -26.08 13.35 -4.66
C VAL A 70 -25.90 11.87 -4.36
N HIS A 71 -27.00 11.20 -4.01
CA HIS A 71 -27.00 9.79 -3.59
C HIS A 71 -26.44 8.83 -4.65
N GLY A 72 -26.79 9.04 -5.92
CA GLY A 72 -26.33 8.19 -7.02
C GLY A 72 -24.81 8.20 -7.19
N SER A 73 -24.17 9.34 -6.95
CA SER A 73 -22.71 9.47 -6.97
C SER A 73 -22.06 8.77 -5.78
N ALA A 74 -22.63 8.91 -4.58
CA ALA A 74 -22.18 8.20 -3.38
C ALA A 74 -22.15 6.69 -3.60
N GLU A 75 -23.26 6.17 -4.14
CA GLU A 75 -23.46 4.74 -4.37
C GLU A 75 -22.56 4.21 -5.49
N ALA A 76 -22.50 4.92 -6.63
CA ALA A 76 -21.65 4.55 -7.74
C ALA A 76 -20.17 4.47 -7.33
N LEU A 77 -19.69 5.47 -6.58
CA LEU A 77 -18.32 5.51 -6.07
C LEU A 77 -18.08 4.38 -5.05
N SER A 78 -19.01 4.18 -4.11
CA SER A 78 -18.90 3.11 -3.10
C SER A 78 -18.81 1.73 -3.75
N ASN A 79 -19.69 1.45 -4.71
CA ASN A 79 -19.72 0.18 -5.44
C ASN A 79 -18.45 -0.01 -6.29
N ALA A 80 -17.91 1.05 -6.88
CA ALA A 80 -16.67 0.96 -7.65
C ALA A 80 -15.46 0.68 -6.76
N ILE A 81 -15.39 1.29 -5.58
CA ILE A 81 -14.32 1.05 -4.59
C ILE A 81 -14.38 -0.39 -4.07
N LEU A 82 -15.58 -0.90 -3.75
CA LEU A 82 -15.74 -2.27 -3.24
C LEU A 82 -15.42 -3.36 -4.27
N LYS A 83 -15.38 -3.02 -5.58
CA LYS A 83 -14.92 -3.94 -6.63
C LYS A 83 -13.40 -4.13 -6.63
N ILE A 84 -12.64 -3.24 -6.00
CA ILE A 84 -11.18 -3.39 -5.86
C ILE A 84 -10.94 -4.51 -4.84
N GLN A 85 -10.48 -5.66 -5.33
CA GLN A 85 -10.15 -6.82 -4.50
C GLN A 85 -8.68 -7.15 -4.69
N HIS A 86 -7.99 -7.36 -3.57
CA HIS A 86 -6.60 -7.78 -3.54
C HIS A 86 -6.37 -8.69 -2.33
N ASP A 87 -5.41 -9.59 -2.41
CA ASP A 87 -5.18 -10.62 -1.39
C ASP A 87 -4.59 -10.03 -0.10
N GLU A 88 -3.75 -9.00 -0.22
CA GLU A 88 -3.03 -8.37 0.90
C GLU A 88 -3.68 -7.10 1.47
N VAL A 89 -4.51 -6.41 0.69
CA VAL A 89 -5.09 -5.10 1.06
C VAL A 89 -6.55 -5.02 0.65
N LYS A 90 -7.34 -4.25 1.41
CA LYS A 90 -8.78 -4.14 1.16
C LYS A 90 -9.31 -2.76 1.51
N PRO A 91 -10.14 -2.13 0.65
CA PRO A 91 -10.87 -0.94 1.02
C PRO A 91 -12.06 -1.27 1.94
N VAL A 92 -12.27 -0.45 2.97
CA VAL A 92 -13.41 -0.54 3.89
C VAL A 92 -14.12 0.81 3.95
N ILE A 93 -15.37 0.85 3.51
CA ILE A 93 -16.20 2.05 3.60
C ILE A 93 -16.81 2.13 5.00
N VAL A 94 -16.35 3.10 5.80
CA VAL A 94 -16.83 3.33 7.17
C VAL A 94 -18.16 4.08 7.15
N LEU A 95 -18.28 5.08 6.28
CA LEU A 95 -19.48 5.89 6.11
C LEU A 95 -19.55 6.40 4.67
N SER A 96 -20.75 6.31 4.07
CA SER A 96 -21.08 6.94 2.80
C SER A 96 -22.36 7.74 3.01
N SER A 97 -22.33 9.04 2.76
CA SER A 97 -23.48 9.91 2.98
C SER A 97 -23.51 11.10 2.03
N VAL A 98 -24.68 11.74 1.94
CA VAL A 98 -24.93 12.90 1.11
C VAL A 98 -24.90 14.17 1.96
N GLY A 99 -24.37 15.26 1.40
CA GLY A 99 -24.31 16.57 2.04
C GLY A 99 -22.89 17.04 2.34
N ALA A 100 -22.80 18.30 2.76
CA ALA A 100 -21.52 18.98 2.99
C ALA A 100 -20.66 18.23 4.02
N ILE A 101 -19.34 18.35 3.89
CA ILE A 101 -18.41 17.78 4.86
C ILE A 101 -18.44 18.66 6.12
N THR A 102 -18.67 18.01 7.26
CA THR A 102 -18.82 18.63 8.58
C THR A 102 -17.67 18.25 9.53
N GLU A 103 -17.58 18.93 10.68
CA GLU A 103 -16.61 18.62 11.73
C GLU A 103 -16.71 17.19 12.26
N THR A 104 -17.94 16.65 12.32
CA THR A 104 -18.20 15.28 12.75
C THR A 104 -17.54 14.28 11.81
N ASP A 105 -17.58 14.55 10.50
CA ASP A 105 -16.97 13.68 9.49
C ASP A 105 -15.44 13.70 9.59
N VAL A 106 -14.86 14.89 9.83
CA VAL A 106 -13.42 15.05 10.05
C VAL A 106 -12.97 14.35 11.33
N SER A 107 -13.75 14.45 12.39
CA SER A 107 -13.49 13.77 13.66
C SER A 107 -13.58 12.26 13.53
N LEU A 108 -14.58 11.77 12.79
CA LEU A 108 -14.73 10.34 12.49
C LEU A 108 -13.55 9.84 11.63
N ALA A 109 -13.13 10.60 10.62
CA ALA A 109 -11.97 10.28 9.80
C ALA A 109 -10.70 10.16 10.64
N LYS A 110 -10.50 11.08 11.59
CA LYS A 110 -9.37 11.01 12.52
C LYS A 110 -9.42 9.78 13.42
N ALA A 111 -10.59 9.51 14.02
CA ALA A 111 -10.76 8.40 14.96
C ALA A 111 -10.59 7.02 14.29
N SER A 112 -11.03 6.90 13.04
CA SER A 112 -10.95 5.67 12.25
C SER A 112 -9.70 5.56 11.37
N ASN A 113 -8.82 6.57 11.39
CA ASN A 113 -7.71 6.72 10.46
C ASN A 113 -8.15 6.55 8.98
N ALA A 114 -9.33 7.08 8.66
CA ALA A 114 -9.94 6.94 7.35
C ALA A 114 -9.56 8.09 6.42
N VAL A 115 -9.45 7.78 5.13
CA VAL A 115 -9.35 8.77 4.06
C VAL A 115 -10.73 9.40 3.85
N LEU A 116 -10.81 10.72 3.99
CA LEU A 116 -12.05 11.47 3.78
C LEU A 116 -12.14 11.98 2.35
N ILE A 117 -13.17 11.54 1.63
CA ILE A 117 -13.40 11.85 0.21
C ILE A 117 -14.66 12.69 0.07
N GLY A 118 -14.53 13.85 -0.57
CA GLY A 118 -15.63 14.68 -1.04
C GLY A 118 -15.80 14.56 -2.55
N PHE A 119 -16.93 14.03 -3.00
CA PHE A 119 -17.31 13.96 -4.41
C PHE A 119 -18.26 15.09 -4.78
N ASN A 120 -17.83 15.98 -5.68
CA ASN A 120 -18.54 17.19 -6.10
C ASN A 120 -19.02 18.08 -4.92
N ILE A 121 -18.31 18.02 -3.79
CA ILE A 121 -18.70 18.71 -2.56
C ILE A 121 -17.51 19.33 -1.86
N LYS A 122 -17.75 20.45 -1.18
CA LYS A 122 -16.77 21.22 -0.42
C LYS A 122 -17.10 21.17 1.08
N PRO A 123 -16.09 21.29 1.96
CA PRO A 123 -16.34 21.35 3.39
C PRO A 123 -16.89 22.71 3.79
N ASN A 124 -17.59 22.76 4.92
CA ASN A 124 -17.84 24.02 5.59
C ASN A 124 -16.53 24.60 6.17
N LYS A 125 -16.57 25.87 6.59
CA LYS A 125 -15.37 26.58 7.06
C LYS A 125 -14.78 25.89 8.29
N GLU A 126 -15.65 25.48 9.20
CA GLU A 126 -15.28 24.89 10.47
C GLU A 126 -14.64 23.50 10.30
N ALA A 127 -15.17 22.66 9.39
CA ALA A 127 -14.55 21.37 9.06
C ALA A 127 -13.18 21.53 8.41
N LYS A 128 -12.99 22.55 7.55
CA LYS A 128 -11.70 22.83 6.93
C LYS A 128 -10.64 23.24 7.97
N ASP A 129 -11.02 24.10 8.90
CA ASP A 129 -10.14 24.54 9.98
C ASP A 129 -9.79 23.37 10.90
N LEU A 130 -10.78 22.52 11.24
CA LEU A 130 -10.58 21.33 12.04
C LEU A 130 -9.69 20.29 11.33
N ALA A 131 -9.89 20.06 10.04
CA ALA A 131 -9.09 19.13 9.25
C ALA A 131 -7.61 19.53 9.26
N THR A 132 -7.33 20.83 9.10
CA THR A 132 -5.98 21.39 9.19
C THR A 132 -5.39 21.19 10.58
N LYS A 133 -6.16 21.44 11.64
CA LYS A 133 -5.72 21.27 13.03
C LYS A 133 -5.43 19.82 13.41
N LEU A 134 -6.23 18.87 12.93
CA LEU A 134 -6.10 17.44 13.23
C LEU A 134 -5.16 16.69 12.26
N GLY A 135 -4.69 17.38 11.21
CA GLY A 135 -3.88 16.79 10.14
C GLY A 135 -4.66 15.74 9.33
N VAL A 136 -5.97 15.90 9.19
CA VAL A 136 -6.80 15.02 8.36
C VAL A 136 -6.77 15.55 6.95
N ASN A 137 -6.28 14.73 6.01
CA ASN A 137 -6.29 15.09 4.59
C ASN A 137 -7.68 14.81 3.99
N VAL A 138 -8.28 15.85 3.42
CA VAL A 138 -9.58 15.75 2.74
C VAL A 138 -9.35 15.84 1.25
N LEU A 139 -9.74 14.79 0.53
CA LEU A 139 -9.56 14.68 -0.92
C LEU A 139 -10.85 15.05 -1.63
N TYR A 140 -10.73 15.82 -2.71
CA TYR A 140 -11.87 16.29 -3.49
C TYR A 140 -11.79 15.78 -4.90
N PHE A 141 -12.87 15.17 -5.37
CA PHE A 141 -12.98 14.68 -6.74
C PHE A 141 -14.30 15.13 -7.35
N ASN A 142 -14.30 15.28 -8.66
CA ASN A 142 -15.49 15.50 -9.48
C ASN A 142 -15.65 14.39 -10.55
N ILE A 143 -14.65 13.53 -10.70
CA ILE A 143 -14.62 12.41 -11.65
C ILE A 143 -14.38 11.11 -10.89
N ILE A 144 -15.25 10.12 -11.08
CA ILE A 144 -15.22 8.85 -10.33
C ILE A 144 -13.92 8.07 -10.61
N TYR A 145 -13.44 8.05 -11.85
CA TYR A 145 -12.21 7.34 -12.22
C TYR A 145 -10.97 7.87 -11.51
N GLU A 146 -10.87 9.20 -11.34
CA GLU A 146 -9.75 9.82 -10.60
C GLU A 146 -9.77 9.43 -9.12
N ALA A 147 -10.96 9.40 -8.52
CA ALA A 147 -11.14 8.97 -7.13
C ALA A 147 -10.72 7.50 -6.94
N ILE A 148 -11.15 6.63 -7.85
CA ILE A 148 -10.78 5.21 -7.84
C ILE A 148 -9.27 5.05 -8.00
N GLU A 149 -8.66 5.71 -8.98
CA GLU A 149 -7.21 5.63 -9.22
C GLU A 149 -6.42 6.08 -8.00
N HIS A 150 -6.85 7.16 -7.35
CA HIS A 150 -6.22 7.64 -6.13
C HIS A 150 -6.35 6.63 -4.97
N ILE A 151 -7.51 5.99 -4.81
CA ILE A 151 -7.71 4.95 -3.79
C ILE A 151 -6.85 3.73 -4.10
N THR A 152 -6.76 3.30 -5.35
CA THR A 152 -5.87 2.19 -5.78
C THR A 152 -4.41 2.50 -5.48
N LYS A 153 -3.96 3.74 -5.71
CA LYS A 153 -2.62 4.19 -5.34
C LYS A 153 -2.40 4.20 -3.83
N ALA A 154 -3.38 4.69 -3.06
CA ALA A 154 -3.31 4.69 -1.60
C ALA A 154 -3.23 3.26 -1.03
N LEU A 155 -4.03 2.34 -1.57
CA LEU A 155 -3.98 0.91 -1.23
C LEU A 155 -2.62 0.29 -1.63
N SER A 156 -2.09 0.66 -2.80
CA SER A 156 -0.76 0.20 -3.26
C SER A 156 0.35 0.64 -2.31
N GLY A 157 0.26 1.87 -1.77
CA GLY A 157 1.19 2.36 -0.75
C GLY A 157 1.16 1.59 0.58
N LEU A 158 0.13 0.78 0.84
CA LEU A 158 0.07 -0.11 2.00
C LEU A 158 0.77 -1.45 1.75
N LEU A 159 1.06 -1.81 0.50
CA LEU A 159 1.77 -3.04 0.17
C LEU A 159 3.22 -2.96 0.64
N ALA A 160 3.75 -4.09 1.11
CA ALA A 160 5.18 -4.19 1.35
C ALA A 160 5.93 -4.07 0.02
N PRO A 161 7.06 -3.33 -0.03
CA PRO A 161 7.87 -3.27 -1.24
C PRO A 161 8.37 -4.67 -1.60
N GLU A 162 8.44 -4.95 -2.88
CA GLU A 162 9.03 -6.19 -3.38
C GLU A 162 10.55 -6.06 -3.28
N ILE A 163 11.17 -7.07 -2.68
CA ILE A 163 12.61 -7.14 -2.49
C ILE A 163 13.15 -8.01 -3.62
N ASN A 164 13.75 -7.38 -4.62
CA ASN A 164 14.38 -8.07 -5.73
C ASN A 164 15.90 -8.01 -5.61
N GLU A 165 16.56 -9.15 -5.80
CA GLU A 165 18.01 -9.21 -5.88
C GLU A 165 18.45 -8.96 -7.32
N GLN A 166 19.31 -7.98 -7.51
CA GLN A 166 19.95 -7.71 -8.80
C GLN A 166 21.43 -8.07 -8.73
N ILE A 167 21.89 -8.95 -9.62
CA ILE A 167 23.31 -9.27 -9.75
C ILE A 167 24.02 -8.08 -10.43
N LEU A 168 25.03 -7.53 -9.74
CA LEU A 168 25.82 -6.39 -10.22
C LEU A 168 27.10 -6.83 -10.95
N GLY A 169 27.61 -8.01 -10.60
CA GLY A 169 28.81 -8.56 -11.22
C GLY A 169 29.13 -9.95 -10.71
N GLN A 170 29.98 -10.63 -11.46
CA GLN A 170 30.43 -11.99 -11.17
C GLN A 170 31.94 -12.08 -11.37
N CYS A 171 32.62 -12.84 -10.51
CA CYS A 171 34.02 -13.16 -10.68
C CYS A 171 34.36 -14.59 -10.25
N GLU A 172 35.47 -15.10 -10.79
CA GLU A 172 36.02 -16.39 -10.44
C GLU A 172 37.28 -16.22 -9.59
N ILE A 173 37.44 -17.04 -8.55
CA ILE A 173 38.67 -17.09 -7.77
C ILE A 173 39.71 -17.90 -8.52
N LEU A 174 40.77 -17.25 -9.00
CA LEU A 174 41.87 -17.89 -9.71
C LEU A 174 42.93 -18.45 -8.77
N GLN A 175 43.22 -17.73 -7.69
CA GLN A 175 44.28 -18.10 -6.75
C GLN A 175 43.98 -17.54 -5.36
N VAL A 176 44.45 -18.22 -4.32
CA VAL A 176 44.29 -17.73 -2.94
C VAL A 176 45.64 -17.33 -2.32
N PHE A 177 45.71 -16.08 -1.88
CA PHE A 177 46.91 -15.50 -1.27
C PHE A 177 46.76 -15.36 0.25
N LYS A 178 47.87 -15.44 0.97
CA LYS A 178 47.95 -15.06 2.39
C LYS A 178 48.61 -13.69 2.49
N SER A 179 47.86 -12.70 2.96
CA SER A 179 48.31 -11.34 3.24
C SER A 179 48.51 -11.16 4.74
N SER A 180 49.64 -10.54 5.13
CA SER A 180 49.94 -10.21 6.52
C SER A 180 49.03 -9.11 7.08
N LYS A 181 48.43 -8.26 6.22
CA LYS A 181 47.54 -7.16 6.62
C LYS A 181 46.06 -7.52 6.60
N ALA A 182 45.62 -8.31 5.63
CA ALA A 182 44.21 -8.58 5.36
C ALA A 182 43.79 -10.04 5.56
N GLY A 183 44.70 -10.89 6.06
CA GLY A 183 44.44 -12.33 6.21
C GLY A 183 44.45 -13.06 4.87
N LYS A 184 43.46 -13.92 4.60
CA LYS A 184 43.37 -14.65 3.34
C LYS A 184 42.69 -13.75 2.29
N VAL A 185 43.30 -13.59 1.11
CA VAL A 185 42.80 -12.76 0.01
C VAL A 185 42.56 -13.64 -1.21
N ALA A 186 41.38 -13.54 -1.81
CA ALA A 186 41.04 -14.21 -3.06
C ALA A 186 41.56 -13.37 -4.24
N GLY A 187 42.49 -13.91 -5.02
CA GLY A 187 42.83 -13.40 -6.34
C GLY A 187 41.73 -13.75 -7.31
N ILE A 188 41.06 -12.74 -7.85
CA ILE A 188 39.87 -12.89 -8.68
C ILE A 188 40.08 -12.35 -10.08
N LYS A 189 39.26 -12.85 -11.01
CA LYS A 189 39.05 -12.24 -12.32
C LYS A 189 37.57 -11.97 -12.53
N VAL A 190 37.23 -10.71 -12.78
CA VAL A 190 35.84 -10.31 -13.01
C VAL A 190 35.40 -10.78 -14.38
N THR A 191 34.41 -11.67 -14.42
CA THR A 191 33.83 -12.20 -15.65
C THR A 191 32.81 -11.24 -16.22
N GLU A 192 31.91 -10.73 -15.37
CA GLU A 192 30.79 -9.89 -15.76
C GLU A 192 30.56 -8.74 -14.77
N GLY A 193 30.05 -7.61 -15.29
CA GLY A 193 29.66 -6.45 -14.48
C GLY A 193 30.84 -5.73 -13.79
N SER A 194 30.61 -5.27 -12.56
CA SER A 194 31.66 -4.70 -11.73
C SER A 194 31.48 -5.03 -10.25
N ILE A 195 32.60 -5.04 -9.53
CA ILE A 195 32.67 -5.37 -8.11
C ILE A 195 33.04 -4.10 -7.38
N VAL A 196 32.13 -3.61 -6.54
CA VAL A 196 32.33 -2.41 -5.72
C VAL A 196 32.63 -2.82 -4.28
N ASN A 197 33.53 -2.08 -3.62
CA ASN A 197 33.87 -2.34 -2.23
C ASN A 197 32.62 -2.20 -1.34
N ASN A 198 32.53 -2.99 -0.26
CA ASN A 198 31.40 -3.04 0.67
C ASN A 198 30.06 -3.55 0.08
N SER A 199 30.09 -4.14 -1.12
CA SER A 199 28.90 -4.79 -1.71
C SER A 199 28.56 -6.11 -1.04
N ASP A 200 27.29 -6.49 -1.09
CA ASP A 200 26.81 -7.80 -0.68
C ASP A 200 27.21 -8.86 -1.72
N VAL A 201 27.67 -9.99 -1.22
CA VAL A 201 28.24 -11.07 -2.04
C VAL A 201 27.79 -12.43 -1.55
N ARG A 202 27.69 -13.37 -2.48
CA ARG A 202 27.60 -14.80 -2.20
C ARG A 202 28.71 -15.54 -2.92
N ILE A 203 29.24 -16.56 -2.28
CA ILE A 203 30.23 -17.46 -2.85
C ILE A 203 29.53 -18.76 -3.18
N VAL A 204 29.66 -19.19 -4.42
CA VAL A 204 29.03 -20.37 -4.99
C VAL A 204 30.13 -21.37 -5.33
N ARG A 205 29.99 -22.60 -4.83
CA ARG A 205 30.86 -23.74 -5.14
C ARG A 205 30.00 -24.87 -5.65
N ASP A 206 30.30 -25.37 -6.84
CA ASP A 206 29.57 -26.47 -7.48
C ASP A 206 28.04 -26.25 -7.52
N GLY A 207 27.62 -25.00 -7.73
CA GLY A 207 26.20 -24.59 -7.77
C GLY A 207 25.53 -24.38 -6.41
N SER A 208 26.23 -24.59 -5.30
CA SER A 208 25.70 -24.36 -3.94
C SER A 208 26.31 -23.11 -3.31
N VAL A 209 25.49 -22.31 -2.62
CA VAL A 209 25.97 -21.14 -1.86
C VAL A 209 26.69 -21.61 -0.60
N VAL A 210 28.00 -21.36 -0.52
CA VAL A 210 28.83 -21.72 0.64
C VAL A 210 29.00 -20.58 1.64
N TYR A 211 28.78 -19.34 1.20
CA TYR A 211 28.87 -18.16 2.05
C TYR A 211 28.03 -17.01 1.48
N THR A 212 27.44 -16.22 2.36
CA THR A 212 26.78 -14.95 2.04
C THR A 212 27.23 -13.90 3.04
N GLY A 213 27.66 -12.75 2.55
CA GLY A 213 28.15 -11.68 3.41
C GLY A 213 28.58 -10.46 2.61
N LYS A 214 29.61 -9.75 3.10
CA LYS A 214 30.08 -8.50 2.50
C LYS A 214 31.57 -8.54 2.18
N ILE A 215 31.93 -7.82 1.14
CA ILE A 215 33.32 -7.50 0.82
C ILE A 215 33.86 -6.52 1.86
N VAL A 216 35.04 -6.79 2.40
CA VAL A 216 35.73 -5.89 3.34
C VAL A 216 36.62 -4.91 2.59
N SER A 217 37.40 -5.41 1.64
CA SER A 217 38.32 -4.61 0.86
C SER A 217 38.57 -5.22 -0.50
N LEU A 218 38.80 -4.34 -1.47
CA LEU A 218 39.20 -4.67 -2.84
C LEU A 218 40.59 -4.15 -3.10
N TYR A 219 41.43 -4.98 -3.69
CA TYR A 219 42.80 -4.63 -4.04
C TYR A 219 43.02 -4.79 -5.54
N ARG A 220 43.80 -3.89 -6.11
CA ARG A 220 44.43 -4.11 -7.40
C ARG A 220 45.94 -4.02 -7.17
N GLU A 221 46.63 -5.12 -7.44
CA GLU A 221 48.04 -5.28 -7.10
C GLU A 221 48.28 -5.06 -5.59
N LYS A 222 48.88 -3.94 -5.20
CA LYS A 222 49.18 -3.59 -3.80
C LYS A 222 48.31 -2.46 -3.25
N ASN A 223 47.44 -1.87 -4.07
CA ASN A 223 46.65 -0.69 -3.70
C ASN A 223 45.18 -1.06 -3.51
N GLU A 224 44.56 -0.48 -2.49
CA GLU A 224 43.12 -0.62 -2.27
C GLU A 224 42.35 0.22 -3.31
N VAL A 225 41.30 -0.36 -3.89
CA VAL A 225 40.49 0.25 -4.94
C VAL A 225 39.01 0.22 -4.56
N LYS A 226 38.22 1.14 -5.13
CA LYS A 226 36.78 1.20 -4.87
C LYS A 226 35.97 0.25 -5.75
N GLU A 227 36.46 -0.04 -6.96
CA GLU A 227 35.75 -0.81 -7.96
C GLU A 227 36.73 -1.58 -8.85
N ILE A 228 36.36 -2.80 -9.24
CA ILE A 228 37.04 -3.59 -10.28
C ILE A 228 36.01 -3.97 -11.34
N LYS A 229 36.29 -3.68 -12.61
CA LYS A 229 35.38 -3.92 -13.75
C LYS A 229 35.66 -5.25 -14.44
N ALA A 230 34.68 -5.74 -15.20
CA ALA A 230 34.80 -6.93 -16.04
C ALA A 230 36.08 -6.95 -16.89
N GLY A 231 36.69 -8.13 -17.00
CA GLY A 231 37.94 -8.36 -17.71
C GLY A 231 39.20 -8.01 -16.93
N LEU A 232 39.09 -7.38 -15.75
CA LEU A 232 40.23 -7.06 -14.89
C LEU A 232 40.40 -8.07 -13.75
N GLU A 233 41.64 -8.16 -13.28
CA GLU A 233 42.04 -8.98 -12.14
C GLU A 233 42.28 -8.11 -10.91
N GLY A 234 42.09 -8.70 -9.74
CA GLY A 234 42.36 -8.06 -8.47
C GLY A 234 42.26 -9.02 -7.29
N GLY A 235 42.19 -8.46 -6.09
CA GLY A 235 42.10 -9.18 -4.83
C GLY A 235 40.84 -8.79 -4.06
N VAL A 236 40.16 -9.76 -3.47
CA VAL A 236 39.00 -9.54 -2.58
C VAL A 236 39.28 -10.14 -1.21
N ALA A 237 38.98 -9.39 -0.16
CA ALA A 237 38.91 -9.90 1.20
C ALA A 237 37.45 -9.91 1.68
N PHE A 238 37.05 -10.99 2.34
CA PHE A 238 35.69 -11.18 2.87
C PHE A 238 35.65 -10.99 4.39
N LYS A 239 34.49 -10.60 4.90
CA LYS A 239 34.29 -10.43 6.34
C LYS A 239 34.03 -11.80 6.98
N ASP A 240 34.85 -12.20 7.95
CA ASP A 240 34.62 -13.39 8.78
C ASP A 240 34.52 -14.72 7.98
N PHE A 241 35.04 -14.78 6.74
CA PHE A 241 35.04 -15.99 5.92
C PHE A 241 36.39 -16.22 5.23
N LEU A 242 36.98 -17.39 5.47
CA LEU A 242 38.31 -17.76 4.99
C LEU A 242 38.33 -19.09 4.21
N ASP A 243 37.21 -19.81 4.10
CA ASP A 243 37.12 -21.11 3.41
C ASP A 243 36.71 -21.01 1.93
N PHE A 244 37.15 -19.95 1.25
CA PHE A 244 37.06 -19.86 -0.21
C PHE A 244 38.24 -20.60 -0.88
N LYS A 245 37.97 -21.19 -2.03
CA LYS A 245 38.88 -22.02 -2.82
C LYS A 245 38.98 -21.50 -4.25
N GLU A 246 40.02 -21.96 -4.95
CA GLU A 246 40.16 -21.71 -6.38
C GLU A 246 38.98 -22.34 -7.13
N LYS A 247 38.53 -21.67 -8.19
CA LYS A 247 37.32 -21.98 -8.99
C LYS A 247 35.98 -21.71 -8.31
N ASP A 248 35.95 -21.21 -7.07
CA ASP A 248 34.71 -20.69 -6.51
C ASP A 248 34.26 -19.45 -7.31
N ILE A 249 32.96 -19.32 -7.50
CA ILE A 249 32.34 -18.17 -8.17
C ILE A 249 31.82 -17.22 -7.09
N ILE A 250 32.13 -15.94 -7.23
CA ILE A 250 31.60 -14.88 -6.37
C ILE A 250 30.59 -14.07 -7.17
N GLU A 251 29.39 -13.96 -6.64
CA GLU A 251 28.32 -13.15 -7.20
C GLU A 251 28.08 -11.95 -6.30
N VAL A 252 28.20 -10.75 -6.87
CA VAL A 252 27.88 -9.50 -6.20
C VAL A 252 26.44 -9.17 -6.51
N PHE A 253 25.65 -8.93 -5.46
CA PHE A 253 24.25 -8.59 -5.62
C PHE A 253 23.89 -7.34 -4.84
N SER A 254 22.84 -6.66 -5.29
CA SER A 254 22.22 -5.55 -4.59
C SER A 254 20.76 -5.87 -4.36
N VAL A 255 20.28 -5.52 -3.18
CA VAL A 255 18.87 -5.65 -2.83
C VAL A 255 18.17 -4.36 -3.24
N VAL A 256 17.37 -4.43 -4.31
CA VAL A 256 16.57 -3.31 -4.79
C VAL A 256 15.16 -3.47 -4.28
N GLN A 257 14.66 -2.44 -3.61
CA GLN A 257 13.27 -2.36 -3.17
C GLN A 257 12.44 -1.69 -4.27
N SER A 258 11.48 -2.40 -4.85
CA SER A 258 10.52 -1.83 -5.81
C SER A 258 9.13 -1.72 -5.19
N ALA A 259 8.48 -0.57 -5.36
CA ALA A 259 7.12 -0.37 -4.88
C ALA A 259 6.14 -1.23 -5.70
N ARG A 260 5.28 -1.99 -5.01
CA ARG A 260 4.24 -2.81 -5.65
C ARG A 260 3.02 -1.94 -5.94
N THR A 261 2.35 -2.23 -7.05
CA THR A 261 1.12 -1.53 -7.47
C THR A 261 0.01 -2.55 -7.65
N ILE A 262 -1.20 -2.18 -7.20
CA ILE A 262 -2.42 -2.97 -7.43
C ILE A 262 -2.88 -2.66 -8.85
N ASN A 263 -3.05 -3.71 -9.65
CA ASN A 263 -3.59 -3.61 -11.01
C ASN A 263 -5.10 -3.75 -11.03
#